data_AF-A0A2M8TF59-F1
#
_entry.id   AF-A0A2M8TF59-F1
#
_cell.length_a   1.000
_cell.length_b   1.000
_cell.length_c   1.000
_cell.angle_alpha   90.00
_cell.angle_beta   90.00
_cell.angle_gamma   90.00
#
_symmetry.space_group_name_H-M   'P 1'
#
loop_
_entity.id
_entity.type
_entity.pdbx_description
1 polymer ?
#
loop_
_entity_poly.entity_id
_entity_poly.type
_entity_poly.pdbx_seq_one_letter_code
_entity_poly.pdbx_strand_id
1 'polypeptide(L)'
;MKIGFPKGLLYCDYYPFFNTFFNELGCNVVTSPDTNKNILNLGIKYCVDEACLPIKIFHGHAAYLKDKCDYIFIPRIMSISKGESICPKFCGLPEMIKNSIPDLPKIISYPIYMDTEKNFMKFIRKCGHEFTKSSFKIQKSYIKAKTVQNTFNSKKSSHKLHSTRVALVGHPYNIWDTFSNLNLVNKLDNFNISILTEKDIDENFINNEINNLFKKPFWTFARKSYGFSTFAAKNHLVDGIIYISSFACGIDSVIIDLIKKELKNFPILVLKIDEQTGEAGFNTRLEAFSDMLERRYDFNDNNISSIR
;
A
#
# COMPACT_ATOMS: atom_id res chain seq x y z
N MET A 1 22.76 -19.13 1.52
CA MET A 1 21.37 -19.22 2.04
C MET A 1 20.52 -18.16 1.34
N LYS A 2 19.42 -18.60 0.72
CA LYS A 2 18.46 -17.79 -0.03
C LYS A 2 17.23 -17.52 0.83
N ILE A 3 16.84 -16.25 0.94
CA ILE A 3 15.61 -15.83 1.62
C ILE A 3 14.63 -15.32 0.56
N GLY A 4 13.49 -15.99 0.45
CA GLY A 4 12.38 -15.54 -0.37
C GLY A 4 11.67 -14.36 0.29
N PHE A 5 11.51 -13.24 -0.42
CA PHE A 5 10.67 -12.12 0.00
C PHE A 5 9.54 -11.92 -1.03
N PRO A 6 8.29 -12.34 -0.72
CA PRO A 6 7.14 -12.17 -1.60
C PRO A 6 6.89 -10.70 -1.97
N LYS A 7 6.73 -10.41 -3.27
CA LYS A 7 6.41 -9.09 -3.83
C LYS A 7 4.93 -8.70 -3.66
N GLY A 8 4.41 -8.80 -2.44
CA GLY A 8 3.00 -8.49 -2.13
C GLY A 8 2.85 -7.64 -0.86
N LEU A 9 1.66 -7.05 -0.70
CA LEU A 9 1.35 -6.16 0.43
C LEU A 9 2.42 -5.05 0.59
N LEU A 10 2.86 -4.77 1.80
CA LEU A 10 3.80 -3.67 2.10
C LEU A 10 5.25 -3.92 1.64
N TYR A 11 5.47 -4.90 0.77
CA TYR A 11 6.72 -5.04 0.04
C TYR A 11 7.13 -3.73 -0.65
N CYS A 12 6.19 -3.02 -1.30
CA CYS A 12 6.47 -1.77 -2.03
C CYS A 12 7.08 -0.68 -1.13
N ASP A 13 6.75 -0.67 0.16
CA ASP A 13 7.24 0.33 1.10
C ASP A 13 8.50 -0.13 1.84
N TYR A 14 8.63 -1.42 2.17
CA TYR A 14 9.69 -1.92 3.05
C TYR A 14 10.72 -2.83 2.39
N TYR A 15 10.62 -3.08 1.07
CA TYR A 15 11.63 -3.84 0.34
C TYR A 15 13.06 -3.29 0.52
N PRO A 16 13.32 -1.98 0.36
CA PRO A 16 14.68 -1.45 0.49
C PRO A 16 15.31 -1.76 1.84
N PHE A 17 14.55 -1.63 2.93
CA PHE A 17 14.99 -1.99 4.27
C PHE A 17 15.33 -3.47 4.39
N PHE A 18 14.37 -4.37 4.16
CA PHE A 18 14.56 -5.80 4.42
C PHE A 18 15.58 -6.42 3.46
N ASN A 19 15.60 -5.99 2.20
CA ASN A 19 16.61 -6.39 1.23
C ASN A 19 18.02 -6.06 1.74
N THR A 20 18.23 -4.81 2.15
CA THR A 20 19.54 -4.37 2.69
C THR A 20 19.89 -5.13 3.95
N PHE A 21 18.94 -5.26 4.89
CA PHE A 21 19.16 -5.94 6.16
C PHE A 21 19.61 -7.40 5.97
N PHE A 22 18.89 -8.18 5.16
CA PHE A 22 19.24 -9.58 4.93
C PHE A 22 20.54 -9.76 4.14
N ASN A 23 20.79 -8.92 3.13
CA ASN A 23 22.05 -8.96 2.37
C ASN A 23 23.26 -8.65 3.26
N GLU A 24 23.17 -7.65 4.14
CA GLU A 24 24.25 -7.33 5.09
C GLU A 24 24.50 -8.43 6.13
N LEU A 25 23.47 -9.21 6.47
CA LEU A 25 23.64 -10.40 7.30
C LEU A 25 24.35 -11.55 6.56
N GLY A 26 24.49 -11.48 5.23
CA GLY A 26 25.11 -12.49 4.38
C GLY A 26 24.11 -13.43 3.70
N CYS A 27 22.83 -13.06 3.67
CA CYS A 27 21.79 -13.82 2.98
C CYS A 27 21.66 -13.32 1.53
N ASN A 28 21.17 -14.16 0.63
CA ASN A 28 20.79 -13.74 -0.72
C ASN A 28 19.27 -13.59 -0.79
N VAL A 29 18.76 -12.38 -1.04
CA VAL A 29 17.32 -12.11 -1.12
C VAL A 29 16.80 -12.42 -2.51
N VAL A 30 15.83 -13.33 -2.61
CA VAL A 30 15.14 -13.71 -3.85
C VAL A 30 13.71 -13.20 -3.78
N THR A 31 13.24 -12.51 -4.81
CA THR A 31 11.86 -12.00 -4.87
C THR A 31 11.06 -12.70 -5.96
N SER A 32 9.74 -12.71 -5.80
CA SER A 32 8.83 -13.13 -6.86
C SER A 32 8.78 -12.07 -7.98
N PRO A 33 8.33 -12.44 -9.20
CA PRO A 33 8.14 -11.48 -10.28
C PRO A 33 7.05 -10.46 -9.95
N ASP A 34 6.88 -9.46 -10.81
CA ASP A 34 5.68 -8.61 -10.77
C ASP A 34 4.42 -9.46 -10.82
N THR A 35 3.38 -9.00 -10.11
CA THR A 35 2.08 -9.64 -10.12
C THR A 35 1.61 -9.78 -11.56
N ASN A 36 1.14 -10.98 -11.88
CA ASN A 36 0.66 -11.34 -13.20
C ASN A 36 -0.40 -12.43 -13.05
N LYS A 37 -1.01 -12.86 -14.16
CA LYS A 37 -2.07 -13.88 -14.15
C LYS A 37 -1.65 -15.19 -13.47
N ASN A 38 -0.39 -15.62 -13.61
CA ASN A 38 0.10 -16.84 -12.97
C ASN A 38 0.19 -16.66 -11.45
N ILE A 39 0.70 -15.52 -10.97
CA ILE A 39 0.72 -15.20 -9.54
C ILE A 39 -0.70 -15.14 -8.99
N LEU A 40 -1.62 -14.44 -9.65
CA LEU A 40 -3.01 -14.37 -9.21
C LEU A 40 -3.66 -15.75 -9.15
N ASN A 41 -3.48 -16.58 -10.18
CA ASN A 41 -4.03 -17.94 -10.22
C ASN A 41 -3.47 -18.84 -9.10
N LEU A 42 -2.16 -18.74 -8.81
CA LEU A 42 -1.57 -19.42 -7.65
C LEU A 42 -2.19 -18.91 -6.34
N GLY A 43 -2.45 -17.61 -6.27
CA GLY A 43 -3.14 -16.97 -5.15
C GLY A 43 -4.54 -17.52 -4.93
N ILE A 44 -5.36 -17.55 -5.98
CA ILE A 44 -6.73 -18.10 -5.96
C ILE A 44 -6.71 -19.59 -5.59
N LYS A 45 -5.75 -20.35 -6.11
CA LYS A 45 -5.65 -21.79 -5.83
C LYS A 45 -5.42 -22.10 -4.35
N TYR A 46 -4.58 -21.30 -3.68
CA TYR A 46 -4.16 -21.60 -2.31
C TYR A 46 -4.91 -20.78 -1.26
N CYS A 47 -5.35 -19.57 -1.58
CA CYS A 47 -6.01 -18.69 -0.61
C CYS A 47 -7.51 -19.00 -0.50
N VAL A 48 -8.09 -18.69 0.66
CA VAL A 48 -9.54 -18.78 0.89
C VAL A 48 -10.30 -17.72 0.08
N ASP A 49 -11.53 -18.04 -0.30
CA ASP A 49 -12.33 -17.20 -1.20
C ASP A 49 -12.71 -15.84 -0.58
N GLU A 50 -12.92 -15.78 0.74
CA GLU A 50 -13.28 -14.56 1.48
C GLU A 50 -12.09 -13.62 1.75
N ALA A 51 -10.87 -14.03 1.36
CA ALA A 51 -9.71 -13.16 1.45
C ALA A 51 -9.84 -11.98 0.47
N CYS A 52 -9.27 -10.83 0.82
CA CYS A 52 -9.24 -9.72 -0.12
C CYS A 52 -8.17 -9.97 -1.18
N LEU A 53 -8.33 -9.37 -2.37
CA LEU A 53 -7.43 -9.55 -3.50
C LEU A 53 -5.92 -9.45 -3.13
N PRO A 54 -5.45 -8.48 -2.33
CA PRO A 54 -4.03 -8.36 -1.97
C PRO A 54 -3.50 -9.54 -1.16
N ILE A 55 -4.36 -10.19 -0.37
CA ILE A 55 -3.99 -11.39 0.39
C ILE A 55 -3.90 -12.59 -0.54
N LYS A 56 -4.81 -12.72 -1.52
CA LYS A 56 -4.71 -13.76 -2.56
C LYS A 56 -3.44 -13.57 -3.39
N ILE A 57 -3.15 -12.34 -3.84
CA ILE A 57 -1.89 -12.01 -4.54
C ILE A 57 -0.66 -12.39 -3.70
N PHE A 58 -0.66 -12.10 -2.40
CA PHE A 58 0.43 -12.50 -1.51
C PHE A 58 0.60 -14.02 -1.42
N HIS A 59 -0.50 -14.80 -1.38
CA HIS A 59 -0.44 -16.26 -1.44
C HIS A 59 0.21 -16.74 -2.75
N GLY A 60 -0.12 -16.10 -3.87
CA GLY A 60 0.50 -16.38 -5.16
C GLY A 60 2.01 -16.16 -5.17
N HIS A 61 2.46 -15.03 -4.62
CA HIS A 61 3.89 -14.72 -4.50
C HIS A 61 4.62 -15.68 -3.56
N ALA A 62 4.01 -16.07 -2.45
CA ALA A 62 4.57 -17.05 -1.52
C ALA A 62 4.66 -18.45 -2.17
N ALA A 63 3.60 -18.89 -2.85
CA ALA A 63 3.56 -20.15 -3.59
C ALA A 63 4.62 -20.21 -4.68
N TYR A 64 4.83 -19.10 -5.39
CA TYR A 64 5.89 -19.01 -6.40
C TYR A 64 7.29 -19.20 -5.81
N LEU A 65 7.53 -18.69 -4.60
CA LEU A 65 8.85 -18.72 -3.95
C LEU A 65 9.17 -20.02 -3.23
N LYS A 66 8.17 -20.88 -2.94
CA LYS A 66 8.33 -22.05 -2.07
C LYS A 66 9.53 -22.94 -2.44
N ASP A 67 9.75 -23.21 -3.73
CA ASP A 67 10.80 -24.09 -4.24
C ASP A 67 12.09 -23.34 -4.64
N LYS A 68 12.18 -22.03 -4.33
CA LYS A 68 13.24 -21.13 -4.82
C LYS A 68 14.12 -20.56 -3.71
N CYS A 69 13.81 -20.84 -2.45
CA CYS A 69 14.52 -20.31 -1.29
C CYS A 69 14.59 -21.28 -0.12
N ASP A 70 15.61 -21.11 0.73
CA ASP A 70 15.80 -21.94 1.93
C ASP A 70 14.87 -21.49 3.08
N TYR A 71 14.54 -20.19 3.09
CA TYR A 71 13.63 -19.55 4.04
C TYR A 71 12.70 -18.63 3.29
N ILE A 72 11.49 -18.44 3.78
CA ILE A 72 10.57 -17.40 3.28
C ILE A 72 10.28 -16.39 4.37
N PHE A 73 10.50 -15.12 4.07
CA PHE A 73 10.18 -14.02 4.98
C PHE A 73 8.74 -13.57 4.76
N ILE A 74 7.90 -13.79 5.78
CA ILE A 74 6.50 -13.38 5.77
C ILE A 74 6.31 -12.34 6.87
N PRO A 75 6.26 -11.04 6.53
CA PRO A 75 6.25 -9.99 7.52
C PRO A 75 4.92 -9.96 8.30
N ARG A 76 4.96 -10.37 9.57
CA ARG A 76 3.83 -10.23 10.51
C ARG A 76 3.81 -8.82 11.10
N ILE A 77 3.37 -7.86 10.30
CA ILE A 77 3.26 -6.47 10.76
C ILE A 77 2.07 -6.37 11.73
N MET A 78 2.31 -5.81 12.91
CA MET A 78 1.32 -5.64 13.97
C MET A 78 0.91 -4.17 14.11
N SER A 79 1.90 -3.26 14.03
CA SER A 79 1.69 -1.82 14.09
C SER A 79 2.75 -1.08 13.28
N ILE A 80 2.36 0.05 12.71
CA ILE A 80 3.27 0.98 12.01
C ILE A 80 3.40 2.28 12.80
N SER A 81 2.30 2.78 13.36
CA SER A 81 2.25 4.01 14.14
C SER A 81 1.89 3.73 15.60
N LYS A 82 2.34 4.60 16.51
CA LYS A 82 2.09 4.47 17.94
C LYS A 82 0.59 4.55 18.26
N GLY A 83 0.11 3.57 19.03
CA GLY A 83 -1.30 3.49 19.44
C GLY A 83 -2.26 3.06 18.33
N GLU A 84 -1.74 2.55 17.21
CA GLU A 84 -2.52 2.09 16.06
C GLU A 84 -2.17 0.64 15.72
N SER A 85 -3.13 -0.06 15.14
CA SER A 85 -2.91 -1.40 14.58
C SER A 85 -2.98 -1.39 13.06
N ILE A 86 -2.52 -2.47 12.45
CA ILE A 86 -2.71 -2.73 11.02
C ILE A 86 -3.95 -3.61 10.77
N CYS A 87 -4.27 -3.84 9.51
CA CYS A 87 -5.30 -4.79 9.10
C CYS A 87 -5.05 -6.18 9.75
N PRO A 88 -6.06 -6.79 10.41
CA PRO A 88 -5.91 -8.09 11.08
C PRO A 88 -5.43 -9.22 10.16
N LYS A 89 -5.65 -9.12 8.84
CA LYS A 89 -5.14 -10.09 7.87
C LYS A 89 -3.61 -10.09 7.79
N PHE A 90 -2.91 -9.00 8.14
CA PHE A 90 -1.44 -9.01 8.31
C PHE A 90 -1.02 -9.79 9.56
N CYS A 91 -1.77 -9.65 10.66
CA CYS A 91 -1.47 -10.33 11.91
C CYS A 91 -1.55 -11.85 11.75
N GLY A 92 -2.54 -12.35 11.01
CA GLY A 92 -2.73 -13.77 10.72
C GLY A 92 -2.05 -14.28 9.44
N LEU A 93 -1.38 -13.40 8.68
CA LEU A 93 -0.82 -13.74 7.36
C LEU A 93 0.11 -14.95 7.39
N PRO A 94 1.04 -15.10 8.36
CA PRO A 94 1.93 -16.26 8.34
C PRO A 94 1.21 -17.58 8.55
N GLU A 95 0.18 -17.63 9.41
CA GLU A 95 -0.65 -18.82 9.63
C GLU A 95 -1.49 -19.13 8.40
N MET A 96 -2.09 -18.11 7.77
CA MET A 96 -2.83 -18.29 6.53
C MET A 96 -1.94 -18.95 5.48
N ILE A 97 -0.73 -18.42 5.27
CA ILE A 97 0.20 -18.95 4.27
C ILE A 97 0.69 -20.35 4.63
N LYS A 98 1.11 -20.57 5.88
CA LYS A 98 1.64 -21.85 6.35
C LYS A 98 0.64 -22.99 6.20
N ASN A 99 -0.64 -22.73 6.46
CA ASN A 99 -1.68 -23.75 6.42
C ASN A 99 -2.31 -23.93 5.03
N SER A 100 -2.10 -22.97 4.12
CA SER A 100 -2.70 -22.97 2.79
C SER A 100 -1.76 -23.53 1.72
N ILE A 101 -0.45 -23.36 1.87
CA ILE A 101 0.53 -23.75 0.86
C ILE A 101 1.33 -24.95 1.38
N PRO A 102 1.26 -26.12 0.72
CA PRO A 102 2.02 -27.29 1.13
C PRO A 102 3.52 -27.11 0.83
N ASP A 103 4.34 -27.82 1.60
CA ASP A 103 5.79 -27.92 1.42
C ASP A 103 6.52 -26.56 1.43
N LEU A 104 6.06 -25.63 2.26
CA LEU A 104 6.74 -24.36 2.44
C LEU A 104 8.09 -24.52 3.17
N PRO A 105 9.13 -23.78 2.75
CA PRO A 105 10.39 -23.70 3.48
C PRO A 105 10.19 -23.03 4.85
N LYS A 106 11.25 -22.99 5.67
CA LYS A 106 11.18 -22.38 7.00
C LYS A 106 10.71 -20.91 6.91
N ILE A 107 9.60 -20.60 7.57
CA ILE A 107 8.99 -19.27 7.56
C ILE A 107 9.61 -18.40 8.66
N ILE A 108 9.98 -17.17 8.31
CA ILE A 108 10.36 -16.12 9.27
C ILE A 108 9.18 -15.18 9.42
N SER A 109 8.51 -15.25 10.57
CA SER A 109 7.22 -14.60 10.82
C SER A 109 7.13 -13.90 12.19
N TYR A 110 8.28 -13.50 12.75
CA TYR A 110 8.32 -12.80 14.02
C TYR A 110 7.48 -11.52 13.97
N PRO A 111 6.68 -11.23 15.02
CA PRO A 111 5.87 -10.01 15.08
C PRO A 111 6.71 -8.75 14.89
N ILE A 112 6.25 -7.86 14.02
CA ILE A 112 6.90 -6.60 13.68
C ILE A 112 6.05 -5.45 14.20
N TYR A 113 6.56 -4.77 15.22
CA TYR A 113 6.00 -3.55 15.77
C TYR A 113 6.92 -2.40 15.40
N MET A 114 6.47 -1.52 14.50
CA MET A 114 7.22 -0.33 14.07
C MET A 114 6.75 0.94 14.79
N ASP A 115 5.91 0.79 15.81
CA ASP A 115 5.40 1.88 16.66
C ASP A 115 6.50 2.64 17.40
N THR A 116 7.59 1.96 17.74
CA THR A 116 8.78 2.54 18.38
C THR A 116 10.05 1.84 17.91
N GLU A 117 11.15 2.59 17.87
CA GLU A 117 12.49 2.06 17.57
C GLU A 117 12.84 0.87 18.48
N LYS A 118 12.51 0.97 19.78
CA LYS A 118 12.80 -0.08 20.77
C LYS A 118 12.10 -1.39 20.42
N ASN A 119 10.83 -1.35 20.04
CA ASN A 119 10.07 -2.55 19.69
C ASN A 119 10.54 -3.13 18.36
N PHE A 120 10.80 -2.29 17.37
CA PHE A 120 11.34 -2.75 16.09
C PHE A 120 12.71 -3.41 16.26
N MET A 121 13.57 -2.86 17.12
CA MET A 121 14.87 -3.45 17.44
C MET A 121 14.79 -4.83 18.11
N LYS A 122 13.69 -5.16 18.82
CA LYS A 122 13.48 -6.52 19.34
C LYS A 122 13.28 -7.51 18.20
N PHE A 123 12.45 -7.15 17.21
CA PHE A 123 12.28 -7.93 15.99
C PHE A 123 13.61 -8.11 15.25
N ILE A 124 14.35 -7.01 15.03
CA ILE A 124 15.64 -7.02 14.32
C ILE A 124 16.65 -7.96 14.97
N ARG A 125 16.79 -7.92 16.30
CA ARG A 125 17.67 -8.84 17.03
C ARG A 125 17.21 -10.29 16.88
N LYS A 126 15.93 -10.56 17.14
CA LYS A 126 15.37 -11.91 17.07
C LYS A 126 15.53 -12.51 15.67
N CYS A 127 15.18 -11.73 14.63
CA CYS A 127 15.32 -12.14 13.24
C CYS A 127 16.80 -12.28 12.83
N GLY A 128 17.67 -11.35 13.23
CA GLY A 128 19.09 -11.39 12.88
C GLY A 128 19.82 -12.58 13.50
N HIS A 129 19.42 -13.01 14.70
CA HIS A 129 20.01 -14.16 15.39
C HIS A 129 19.69 -15.51 14.72
N GLU A 130 18.73 -15.58 13.79
CA GLU A 130 18.56 -16.75 12.92
C GLU A 130 19.76 -16.97 11.99
N PHE A 131 20.54 -15.91 11.73
CA PHE A 131 21.56 -15.91 10.67
C PHE A 131 22.97 -15.59 11.17
N THR A 132 23.09 -14.95 12.33
CA THR A 132 24.39 -14.64 12.93
C THR A 132 24.35 -14.58 14.45
N LYS A 133 25.44 -15.01 15.08
CA LYS A 133 25.65 -14.84 16.52
C LYS A 133 26.15 -13.42 16.88
N SER A 134 26.63 -12.64 15.91
CA SER A 134 27.22 -11.33 16.15
C SER A 134 26.16 -10.24 16.27
N SER A 135 25.88 -9.80 17.49
CA SER A 135 25.01 -8.65 17.77
C SER A 135 25.52 -7.35 17.11
N PHE A 136 26.85 -7.20 16.99
CA PHE A 136 27.46 -6.06 16.29
C PHE A 136 27.11 -6.07 14.79
N LYS A 137 27.20 -7.24 14.13
CA LYS A 137 26.81 -7.39 12.71
C LYS A 137 25.33 -7.05 12.51
N ILE A 138 24.46 -7.51 13.41
CA ILE A 138 23.01 -7.21 13.36
C ILE A 138 22.77 -5.70 13.47
N GLN A 139 23.39 -5.04 14.46
CA GLN A 139 23.24 -3.60 14.66
C GLN A 139 23.76 -2.80 13.45
N LYS A 140 24.92 -3.18 12.89
CA LYS A 140 25.48 -2.55 11.69
C LYS A 140 24.55 -2.71 10.48
N SER A 141 24.03 -3.91 10.26
CA SER A 141 23.08 -4.24 9.18
C SER A 141 21.80 -3.41 9.30
N TYR A 142 21.28 -3.27 10.52
CA TYR A 142 20.12 -2.45 10.83
C TYR A 142 20.32 -0.98 10.48
N ILE A 143 21.43 -0.38 10.92
CA ILE A 143 21.73 1.03 10.66
C ILE A 143 21.81 1.28 9.15
N LYS A 144 22.51 0.42 8.41
CA LYS A 144 22.62 0.55 6.96
C LYS A 144 21.26 0.42 6.26
N ALA A 145 20.45 -0.57 6.66
CA ALA A 145 19.10 -0.76 6.14
C ALA A 145 18.20 0.46 6.42
N LYS A 146 18.31 1.06 7.61
CA LYS A 146 17.58 2.27 7.99
C LYS A 146 17.98 3.47 7.12
N THR A 147 19.27 3.65 6.87
CA THR A 147 19.76 4.72 5.97
C THR A 147 19.18 4.56 4.57
N VAL A 148 19.23 3.34 4.00
CA VAL A 148 18.66 3.06 2.67
C VAL A 148 17.14 3.33 2.64
N GLN A 149 16.41 2.92 3.68
CA GLN A 149 14.98 3.18 3.78
C GLN A 149 14.66 4.67 3.87
N ASN A 150 15.45 5.45 4.62
CA ASN A 150 15.25 6.90 4.72
C ASN A 150 15.49 7.58 3.37
N THR A 151 16.52 7.18 2.63
CA THR A 151 16.77 7.68 1.26
C THR A 151 15.67 7.27 0.30
N PHE A 152 15.08 6.09 0.46
CA PHE A 152 13.93 5.68 -0.34
C PHE A 152 12.69 6.52 -0.03
N ASN A 153 12.41 6.76 1.25
CA ASN A 153 11.26 7.56 1.69
C ASN A 153 11.39 9.04 1.31
N SER A 154 12.60 9.58 1.19
CA SER A 154 12.82 10.98 0.82
C SER A 154 12.73 11.25 -0.69
N LYS A 155 12.73 10.21 -1.52
CA LYS A 155 12.50 10.36 -2.97
C LYS A 155 11.04 10.77 -3.19
N LYS A 156 10.84 12.00 -3.64
CA LYS A 156 9.55 12.45 -4.13
C LYS A 156 9.19 11.70 -5.41
N SER A 157 7.93 11.32 -5.53
CA SER A 157 7.35 10.86 -6.78
C SER A 157 7.48 11.97 -7.83
N SER A 158 8.11 11.66 -8.97
CA SER A 158 8.20 12.57 -10.11
C SER A 158 7.05 12.25 -11.05
N HIS A 159 5.88 12.81 -10.77
CA HIS A 159 4.75 12.74 -11.70
C HIS A 159 4.71 14.01 -12.55
N LYS A 160 4.27 13.88 -13.81
CA LYS A 160 4.05 15.04 -14.67
C LYS A 160 3.01 15.95 -14.03
N LEU A 161 3.27 17.25 -14.10
CA LEU A 161 2.37 18.28 -13.64
C LEU A 161 1.43 18.65 -14.77
N HIS A 162 0.14 18.50 -14.52
CA HIS A 162 -0.97 18.81 -15.40
C HIS A 162 -1.94 19.74 -14.65
N SER A 163 -2.87 20.37 -15.37
CA SER A 163 -3.86 21.29 -14.79
C SER A 163 -4.79 20.58 -13.81
N THR A 164 -5.31 19.42 -14.20
CA THR A 164 -6.20 18.60 -13.37
C THR A 164 -5.39 17.73 -12.41
N ARG A 165 -5.72 17.79 -11.13
CA ARG A 165 -5.06 17.03 -10.05
C ARG A 165 -6.06 16.16 -9.33
N VAL A 166 -5.73 14.90 -9.07
CA VAL A 166 -6.55 14.00 -8.25
C VAL A 166 -5.76 13.45 -7.07
N ALA A 167 -6.45 13.30 -5.94
CA ALA A 167 -5.94 12.52 -4.83
C ALA A 167 -6.15 11.04 -5.16
N LEU A 168 -5.06 10.29 -5.34
CA LEU A 168 -5.11 8.84 -5.48
C LEU A 168 -4.97 8.22 -4.09
N VAL A 169 -6.08 7.67 -3.61
CA VAL A 169 -6.23 7.20 -2.23
C VAL A 169 -6.43 5.69 -2.24
N GLY A 170 -5.78 4.99 -1.32
CA GLY A 170 -5.90 3.55 -1.19
C GLY A 170 -4.69 2.97 -0.48
N HIS A 171 -4.72 1.66 -0.24
CA HIS A 171 -3.56 0.99 0.31
C HIS A 171 -2.38 1.04 -0.67
N PRO A 172 -1.12 1.19 -0.20
CA PRO A 172 0.06 1.25 -1.07
C PRO A 172 0.17 0.07 -2.05
N TYR A 173 -0.19 -1.13 -1.58
CA TYR A 173 -0.18 -2.34 -2.40
C TYR A 173 -1.30 -2.45 -3.43
N ASN A 174 -2.32 -1.60 -3.35
CA ASN A 174 -3.31 -1.45 -4.42
C ASN A 174 -2.88 -0.37 -5.41
N ILE A 175 -2.27 0.73 -4.91
CA ILE A 175 -1.82 1.83 -5.76
C ILE A 175 -0.64 1.43 -6.65
N TRP A 176 0.31 0.66 -6.12
CA TRP A 176 1.59 0.40 -6.80
C TRP A 176 1.70 -0.97 -7.49
N ASP A 177 0.71 -1.85 -7.33
CA ASP A 177 0.63 -3.11 -8.07
C ASP A 177 -0.11 -2.88 -9.40
N THR A 178 0.68 -2.73 -10.48
CA THR A 178 0.20 -2.36 -11.82
C THR A 178 -0.73 -3.39 -12.44
N PHE A 179 -0.65 -4.65 -12.03
CA PHE A 179 -1.53 -5.70 -12.51
C PHE A 179 -2.89 -5.59 -11.83
N SER A 180 -2.91 -5.51 -10.50
CA SER A 180 -4.15 -5.49 -9.73
C SER A 180 -4.98 -4.22 -9.96
N ASN A 181 -4.32 -3.09 -10.20
CA ASN A 181 -4.99 -1.82 -10.45
C ASN A 181 -5.25 -1.51 -11.92
N LEU A 182 -4.98 -2.48 -12.82
CA LEU A 182 -5.16 -2.32 -14.26
C LEU A 182 -4.39 -1.11 -14.81
N ASN A 183 -3.16 -0.93 -14.34
CA ASN A 183 -2.23 0.11 -14.73
C ASN A 183 -2.76 1.55 -14.53
N LEU A 184 -3.54 1.77 -13.47
CA LEU A 184 -4.26 3.01 -13.19
C LEU A 184 -3.40 4.28 -13.27
N VAL A 185 -2.19 4.26 -12.70
CA VAL A 185 -1.28 5.41 -12.66
C VAL A 185 -0.92 5.86 -14.09
N ASN A 186 -0.62 4.92 -14.97
CA ASN A 186 -0.31 5.23 -16.37
C ASN A 186 -1.55 5.70 -17.14
N LYS A 187 -2.72 5.13 -16.85
CA LYS A 187 -3.99 5.59 -17.46
C LYS A 187 -4.29 7.04 -17.08
N LEU A 188 -4.07 7.42 -15.83
CA LEU A 188 -4.22 8.80 -15.37
C LEU A 188 -3.22 9.76 -16.04
N ASP A 189 -1.96 9.36 -16.24
CA ASP A 189 -1.00 10.19 -17.00
C ASP A 189 -1.46 10.38 -18.46
N ASN A 190 -2.04 9.35 -19.09
CA ASN A 190 -2.60 9.45 -20.44
C ASN A 190 -3.84 10.36 -20.53
N PHE A 191 -4.59 10.50 -19.43
CA PHE A 191 -5.69 11.48 -19.31
C PHE A 191 -5.21 12.88 -18.93
N ASN A 192 -3.88 13.12 -18.89
CA ASN A 192 -3.30 14.38 -18.42
C ASN A 192 -3.77 14.76 -17.01
N ILE A 193 -3.87 13.77 -16.11
CA ILE A 193 -4.24 13.98 -14.72
C ILE A 193 -3.02 13.76 -13.83
N SER A 194 -2.65 14.78 -13.06
CA SER A 194 -1.62 14.67 -12.03
C SER A 194 -2.16 13.95 -10.79
N ILE A 195 -1.31 13.14 -10.18
CA ILE A 195 -1.65 12.37 -8.98
C ILE A 195 -0.96 12.98 -7.76
N LEU A 196 -1.74 13.15 -6.70
CA LEU A 196 -1.26 13.38 -5.35
C LEU A 196 -1.59 12.16 -4.48
N THR A 197 -0.68 11.76 -3.59
CA THR A 197 -0.85 10.65 -2.66
C THR A 197 -0.60 11.08 -1.22
N GLU A 198 -0.91 10.21 -0.25
CA GLU A 198 -0.63 10.47 1.17
C GLU A 198 0.84 10.78 1.47
N LYS A 199 1.78 10.34 0.61
CA LYS A 199 3.22 10.57 0.79
C LYS A 199 3.65 12.00 0.42
N ASP A 200 2.80 12.72 -0.31
CA ASP A 200 3.09 14.07 -0.78
C ASP A 200 2.68 15.15 0.24
N ILE A 201 1.96 14.74 1.29
CA ILE A 201 1.45 15.61 2.36
C ILE A 201 2.15 15.31 3.68
N ASP A 202 2.48 16.37 4.43
CA ASP A 202 3.04 16.22 5.78
C ASP A 202 2.04 15.52 6.72
N GLU A 203 2.54 14.56 7.50
CA GLU A 203 1.69 13.73 8.35
C GLU A 203 0.94 14.54 9.43
N ASN A 204 1.45 15.72 9.83
CA ASN A 204 0.75 16.61 10.77
C ASN A 204 -0.57 17.14 10.19
N PHE A 205 -0.59 17.50 8.91
CA PHE A 205 -1.82 17.94 8.24
C PHE A 205 -2.86 16.83 8.15
N ILE A 206 -2.41 15.62 7.79
CA ILE A 206 -3.25 14.41 7.80
C ILE A 206 -3.82 14.16 9.19
N ASN A 207 -2.99 14.29 10.23
CA ASN A 207 -3.41 14.05 11.62
C ASN A 207 -4.41 15.08 12.13
N ASN A 208 -4.30 16.35 11.72
CA ASN A 208 -5.22 17.40 12.15
C ASN A 208 -6.66 17.13 11.69
N GLU A 209 -6.85 16.58 10.49
CA GLU A 209 -8.17 16.21 9.98
C GLU A 209 -8.85 15.12 10.81
N ILE A 210 -8.09 14.29 11.52
CA ILE A 210 -8.61 13.19 12.34
C ILE A 210 -9.34 13.72 13.58
N ASN A 211 -8.98 14.90 14.06
CA ASN A 211 -9.61 15.51 15.23
C ASN A 211 -11.08 15.87 14.98
N ASN A 212 -11.50 15.95 13.72
CA ASN A 212 -12.89 16.19 13.33
C ASN A 212 -13.77 14.93 13.43
N LEU A 213 -13.18 13.74 13.57
CA LEU A 213 -13.92 12.49 13.76
C LEU A 213 -14.32 12.32 15.22
N PHE A 214 -15.53 11.78 15.44
CA PHE A 214 -16.02 11.42 16.78
C PHE A 214 -15.03 10.55 17.58
N LYS A 215 -14.27 9.70 16.87
CA LYS A 215 -13.22 8.87 17.44
C LYS A 215 -12.10 8.69 16.44
N LYS A 216 -10.85 8.80 16.91
CA LYS A 216 -9.66 8.47 16.13
C LYS A 216 -9.74 7.02 15.61
N PRO A 217 -9.57 6.78 14.29
CA PRO A 217 -9.48 5.43 13.74
C PRO A 217 -8.33 4.64 14.37
N PHE A 218 -8.60 3.38 14.70
CA PHE A 218 -7.60 2.48 15.28
C PHE A 218 -6.60 1.94 14.25
N TRP A 219 -6.97 1.95 12.96
CA TRP A 219 -6.15 1.42 11.88
C TRP A 219 -5.36 2.51 11.16
N THR A 220 -4.05 2.31 10.99
CA THR A 220 -3.16 3.31 10.39
C THR A 220 -3.60 3.75 8.99
N PHE A 221 -3.91 2.83 8.09
CA PHE A 221 -4.35 3.18 6.73
C PHE A 221 -5.71 3.87 6.69
N ALA A 222 -6.58 3.58 7.66
CA ALA A 222 -7.88 4.24 7.79
C ALA A 222 -7.71 5.72 8.15
N ARG A 223 -6.87 5.98 9.17
CA ARG A 223 -6.46 7.34 9.56
C ARG A 223 -5.87 8.08 8.36
N LYS A 224 -4.85 7.50 7.73
CA LYS A 224 -4.16 8.15 6.61
C LYS A 224 -5.07 8.44 5.44
N SER A 225 -5.86 7.46 5.00
CA SER A 225 -6.80 7.63 3.87
C SER A 225 -7.81 8.73 4.14
N TYR A 226 -8.42 8.75 5.34
CA TYR A 226 -9.38 9.79 5.70
C TYR A 226 -8.70 11.17 5.73
N GLY A 227 -7.64 11.32 6.54
CA GLY A 227 -7.01 12.62 6.75
C GLY A 227 -6.37 13.19 5.49
N PHE A 228 -5.75 12.35 4.65
CA PHE A 228 -5.21 12.79 3.37
C PHE A 228 -6.32 13.28 2.42
N SER A 229 -7.38 12.48 2.27
CA SER A 229 -8.48 12.81 1.35
C SER A 229 -9.16 14.11 1.74
N THR A 230 -9.48 14.29 3.03
CA THR A 230 -10.20 15.47 3.50
C THR A 230 -9.32 16.70 3.47
N PHE A 231 -8.05 16.59 3.87
CA PHE A 231 -7.09 17.70 3.80
C PHE A 231 -6.89 18.17 2.37
N ALA A 232 -6.61 17.24 1.44
CA ALA A 232 -6.34 17.57 0.05
C ALA A 232 -7.54 18.26 -0.63
N ALA A 233 -8.76 17.78 -0.38
CA ALA A 233 -9.98 18.35 -0.93
C ALA A 233 -10.31 19.73 -0.31
N LYS A 234 -10.28 19.88 1.02
CA LYS A 234 -10.61 21.14 1.70
C LYS A 234 -9.64 22.28 1.40
N ASN A 235 -8.38 21.95 1.12
CA ASN A 235 -7.34 22.93 0.80
C ASN A 235 -7.14 23.13 -0.70
N HIS A 236 -8.07 22.64 -1.55
CA HIS A 236 -8.02 22.83 -3.00
C HIS A 236 -6.70 22.35 -3.65
N LEU A 237 -6.09 21.31 -3.09
CA LEU A 237 -4.88 20.70 -3.62
C LEU A 237 -5.16 19.76 -4.79
N VAL A 238 -6.42 19.31 -4.91
CA VAL A 238 -6.91 18.39 -5.93
C VAL A 238 -8.33 18.78 -6.35
N ASP A 239 -8.72 18.37 -7.55
CA ASP A 239 -10.03 18.63 -8.16
C ASP A 239 -11.01 17.46 -7.97
N GLY A 240 -10.47 16.27 -7.67
CA GLY A 240 -11.22 15.05 -7.39
C GLY A 240 -10.42 14.04 -6.58
N ILE A 241 -11.11 13.02 -6.06
CA ILE A 241 -10.51 11.87 -5.38
C ILE A 241 -10.81 10.62 -6.20
N ILE A 242 -9.76 9.81 -6.43
CA ILE A 242 -9.88 8.45 -6.93
C ILE A 242 -9.47 7.51 -5.79
N TYR A 243 -10.42 6.78 -5.24
CA TYR A 243 -10.19 5.81 -4.17
C TYR A 243 -10.11 4.40 -4.75
N ILE A 244 -8.95 3.76 -4.67
CA ILE A 244 -8.76 2.35 -5.02
C ILE A 244 -8.88 1.44 -3.79
N SER A 245 -9.91 0.60 -3.81
CA SER A 245 -10.21 -0.35 -2.73
C SER A 245 -10.26 -1.77 -3.26
N SER A 246 -9.90 -2.75 -2.45
CA SER A 246 -10.03 -4.16 -2.82
C SER A 246 -11.36 -4.72 -2.35
N PHE A 247 -11.95 -5.62 -3.13
CA PHE A 247 -13.04 -6.46 -2.67
C PHE A 247 -12.67 -7.17 -1.36
N ALA A 248 -13.65 -7.31 -0.46
CA ALA A 248 -13.49 -7.83 0.90
C ALA A 248 -12.50 -7.04 1.81
N CYS A 249 -12.28 -5.74 1.53
CA CYS A 249 -11.64 -4.82 2.46
C CYS A 249 -12.69 -4.15 3.38
N GLY A 250 -12.82 -4.64 4.61
CA GLY A 250 -13.84 -4.16 5.55
C GLY A 250 -13.57 -2.77 6.14
N ILE A 251 -12.32 -2.31 6.18
CA ILE A 251 -12.01 -0.97 6.72
C ILE A 251 -12.31 0.12 5.69
N ASP A 252 -12.03 -0.15 4.41
CA ASP A 252 -12.29 0.79 3.32
C ASP A 252 -13.78 1.09 3.19
N SER A 253 -14.66 0.09 3.38
CA SER A 253 -16.12 0.30 3.31
C SER A 253 -16.61 1.33 4.34
N VAL A 254 -15.96 1.43 5.50
CA VAL A 254 -16.30 2.44 6.51
C VAL A 254 -15.67 3.79 6.15
N ILE A 255 -14.40 3.79 5.76
CA ILE A 255 -13.64 5.02 5.55
C ILE A 255 -14.10 5.79 4.31
N ILE A 256 -14.44 5.09 3.24
CA ILE A 256 -14.99 5.71 2.01
C ILE A 256 -16.27 6.48 2.34
N ASP A 257 -17.18 5.91 3.14
CA ASP A 257 -18.43 6.57 3.50
C ASP A 257 -18.20 7.75 4.44
N LEU A 258 -17.23 7.67 5.35
CA LEU A 258 -16.84 8.81 6.19
C LEU A 258 -16.26 9.96 5.35
N ILE A 259 -15.41 9.67 4.36
CA ILE A 259 -14.86 10.68 3.44
C ILE A 259 -15.99 11.33 2.63
N LYS A 260 -16.90 10.53 2.07
CA LYS A 260 -18.07 11.04 1.32
C LYS A 260 -18.96 11.93 2.18
N LYS A 261 -19.21 11.53 3.43
CA LYS A 261 -20.02 12.32 4.37
C LYS A 261 -19.36 13.67 4.68
N GLU A 262 -18.04 13.68 4.87
CA GLU A 262 -17.29 14.89 5.18
C GLU A 262 -17.23 15.85 3.99
N LEU A 263 -16.99 15.33 2.78
CA LEU A 263 -16.76 16.14 1.59
C LEU A 263 -18.02 16.42 0.75
N LYS A 264 -19.15 15.78 1.08
CA LYS A 264 -20.48 15.97 0.48
C LYS A 264 -20.47 15.89 -1.05
N ASN A 265 -20.36 17.04 -1.72
CA ASN A 265 -20.47 17.18 -3.18
C ASN A 265 -19.10 17.15 -3.89
N PHE A 266 -18.01 16.86 -3.18
CA PHE A 266 -16.70 16.75 -3.79
C PHE A 266 -16.63 15.51 -4.71
N PRO A 267 -16.10 15.62 -5.94
CA PRO A 267 -15.92 14.50 -6.86
C PRO A 267 -15.12 13.34 -6.26
N ILE A 268 -15.77 12.19 -6.10
CA ILE A 268 -15.12 10.97 -5.59
C ILE A 268 -15.49 9.79 -6.49
N LEU A 269 -14.48 9.21 -7.14
CA LEU A 269 -14.58 7.93 -7.85
C LEU A 269 -14.03 6.81 -6.97
N VAL A 270 -14.83 5.77 -6.71
CA VAL A 270 -14.38 4.58 -5.98
C VAL A 270 -14.18 3.42 -6.95
N LEU A 271 -12.94 3.02 -7.17
CA LEU A 271 -12.57 1.88 -7.99
C LEU A 271 -12.37 0.66 -7.08
N LYS A 272 -13.23 -0.35 -7.23
CA LYS A 272 -13.12 -1.62 -6.51
C LYS A 272 -12.42 -2.63 -7.41
N ILE A 273 -11.30 -3.18 -6.93
CA ILE A 273 -10.53 -4.23 -7.61
C ILE A 273 -10.81 -5.60 -6.99
N ASP A 274 -10.92 -6.62 -7.82
CA ASP A 274 -11.17 -8.01 -7.44
C ASP A 274 -10.34 -8.98 -8.30
N GLU A 275 -10.58 -10.29 -8.20
CA GLU A 275 -9.87 -11.29 -9.01
C GLU A 275 -10.29 -11.28 -10.49
N GLN A 276 -11.36 -10.58 -10.84
CA GLN A 276 -11.89 -10.54 -12.19
C GLN A 276 -11.20 -9.45 -13.01
N THR A 277 -11.18 -9.66 -14.32
CA THR A 277 -10.49 -8.78 -15.28
C THR A 277 -11.51 -7.87 -15.98
N GLY A 278 -12.41 -7.25 -15.22
CA GLY A 278 -13.45 -6.35 -15.71
C GLY A 278 -12.92 -4.99 -16.19
N GLU A 279 -11.96 -4.99 -17.11
CA GLU A 279 -11.22 -3.78 -17.52
C GLU A 279 -12.09 -2.76 -18.25
N ALA A 280 -13.06 -3.20 -19.06
CA ALA A 280 -13.94 -2.29 -19.81
C ALA A 280 -14.73 -1.36 -18.87
N GLY A 281 -15.39 -1.93 -17.85
CA GLY A 281 -16.15 -1.14 -16.88
C GLY A 281 -15.25 -0.25 -16.00
N PHE A 282 -14.00 -0.67 -15.75
CA PHE A 282 -13.02 0.15 -15.05
C PHE A 282 -12.63 1.38 -15.88
N ASN A 283 -12.32 1.20 -17.15
CA ASN A 283 -11.89 2.27 -18.06
C ASN A 283 -13.01 3.28 -18.31
N THR A 284 -14.22 2.83 -18.63
CA THR A 284 -15.36 3.74 -18.90
C THR A 284 -15.68 4.63 -17.69
N ARG A 285 -15.54 4.10 -16.46
CA ARG A 285 -15.75 4.90 -15.24
C ARG A 285 -14.64 5.92 -15.01
N LEU A 286 -13.40 5.58 -15.38
CA LEU A 286 -12.26 6.47 -15.29
C LEU A 286 -12.37 7.60 -16.32
N GLU A 287 -12.72 7.28 -17.57
CA GLU A 287 -13.02 8.22 -18.65
C GLU A 287 -14.13 9.20 -18.25
N ALA A 288 -15.29 8.68 -17.83
CA ALA A 288 -16.41 9.51 -17.42
C ALA A 288 -16.07 10.43 -16.22
N PHE A 289 -15.20 9.99 -15.32
CA PHE A 289 -14.73 10.82 -14.21
C PHE A 289 -13.76 11.91 -14.69
N SER A 290 -12.88 11.58 -15.63
CA SER A 290 -11.98 12.56 -16.28
C SER A 290 -12.78 13.67 -16.96
N ASP A 291 -13.74 13.31 -17.82
CA ASP A 291 -14.61 14.26 -18.54
C ASP A 291 -15.38 15.18 -17.58
N MET A 292 -15.83 14.64 -16.46
CA MET A 292 -16.55 15.40 -15.44
C MET A 292 -15.63 16.43 -14.75
N LEU A 293 -14.37 16.09 -14.48
CA LEU A 293 -13.41 17.01 -13.88
C LEU A 293 -13.03 18.13 -14.87
N GLU A 294 -12.82 17.78 -16.14
CA GLU A 294 -12.49 18.74 -17.20
C GLU A 294 -13.62 19.77 -17.39
N ARG A 295 -14.87 19.32 -17.54
CA ARG A 295 -16.01 20.25 -17.66
C ARG A 295 -16.11 21.21 -16.48
N ARG A 296 -15.85 20.72 -15.26
CA ARG A 296 -15.92 21.55 -14.06
C ARG A 296 -14.84 22.62 -14.04
N TYR A 297 -13.67 22.32 -14.61
CA TYR A 297 -12.59 23.29 -14.80
C TYR A 297 -13.02 24.39 -15.78
N ASP A 298 -13.53 24.01 -16.95
CA ASP A 298 -13.99 24.97 -17.99
C ASP A 298 -15.11 25.89 -17.48
N PHE A 299 -16.05 25.37 -16.68
CA PHE A 299 -17.11 26.19 -16.09
C PHE A 299 -16.58 27.22 -15.09
N ASN A 300 -15.54 26.90 -14.33
CA ASN A 300 -14.95 27.84 -13.38
C ASN A 300 -14.13 28.93 -14.09
N ASP A 301 -13.37 28.58 -15.14
CA ASP A 301 -12.59 29.55 -15.92
C ASP A 301 -13.49 30.51 -16.74
N ASN A 302 -14.61 30.00 -17.28
CA ASN A 302 -15.58 30.83 -17.98
C ASN A 302 -16.32 31.81 -17.05
N ASN A 303 -16.59 31.42 -15.80
CA ASN A 303 -17.20 32.33 -14.82
C ASN A 303 -16.23 33.42 -14.33
N ILE A 304 -14.92 33.14 -14.29
CA ILE A 304 -13.89 34.13 -13.91
C ILE A 304 -13.65 35.13 -15.05
N SER A 305 -13.72 34.70 -16.31
CA SER A 305 -13.58 35.57 -17.48
C SER A 305 -14.80 36.46 -17.74
N SER A 306 -16.00 36.08 -17.26
CA SER A 306 -17.22 36.93 -17.31
C SER A 306 -17.30 38.02 -16.24
N ILE A 307 -16.34 38.10 -15.31
CA ILE A 307 -16.28 39.10 -14.22
C ILE A 307 -15.24 40.21 -14.53
N ARG A 308 -14.64 40.20 -15.73
CA ARG A 308 -13.75 41.28 -16.20
C ARG A 308 -14.44 42.23 -17.16
#